data_AF-A0A363NWQ0-F1
#
_entry.id   AF-A0A363NWQ0-F1
#
_cell.length_a   1.000
_cell.length_b   1.000
_cell.length_c   1.000
_cell.angle_alpha   90.00
_cell.angle_beta   90.00
_cell.angle_gamma   90.00
#
_symmetry.space_group_name_H-M   'P 1'
#
loop_
_entity.id
_entity.type
_entity.pdbx_description
1 polymer ?
#
loop_
_entity_poly.entity_id
_entity_poly.type
_entity_poly.pdbx_seq_one_letter_code
_entity_poly.pdbx_strand_id
1 'polypeptide(L)'
;MKKPLSRSLLQKYQQGLCSPEETALVESWYNQLSKANNAKEIPELDLAAEDRYFRQTLFGDELLAGQRKRAYLKVAASIALFITAGLAIYFFSGPPQPQPAAPFSIGQFQAELLVGNQVVSLDERQPLGSTWMDKHKGNKVALQTKKGQEYRMQLPDGTTVWLNADSRLEIGKDYNQKQRSVYLQGEAYFKVAKNKTVPFIVHVGSTSIEALGTAFNVRQYESDGQLLSTRLDEGSVRVSNAVRQQVLLPGQAVQVNLQQGSFELQQQSGQPEGGQWKDGYFIFEQTPLPEIMADLARWYNFTYTLSPTYEKKVLSGKISKKKPFAEVLRILRLAGINYTIDKDQLLLAP
;
A
#
# COMPACT_ATOMS: atom_id res chain seq x y z
N MET A 1 34.69 -31.79 -5.29
CA MET A 1 33.49 -31.58 -6.14
C MET A 1 32.45 -32.60 -5.76
N LYS A 2 31.34 -32.19 -5.14
CA LYS A 2 30.23 -33.11 -4.78
C LYS A 2 29.10 -32.95 -5.79
N LYS A 3 28.48 -34.07 -6.17
CA LYS A 3 27.47 -34.18 -7.24
C LYS A 3 26.33 -33.18 -7.04
N PRO A 4 25.93 -32.40 -8.07
CA PRO A 4 24.74 -31.57 -7.98
C PRO A 4 23.49 -32.44 -7.80
N LEU A 5 22.49 -31.92 -7.08
CA LEU A 5 21.17 -32.55 -6.98
C LEU A 5 20.59 -32.76 -8.39
N SER A 6 19.89 -33.88 -8.59
CA SER A 6 19.26 -34.15 -9.88
C SER A 6 18.14 -33.12 -10.15
N ARG A 7 18.02 -32.66 -11.40
CA ARG A 7 16.97 -31.70 -11.81
C ARG A 7 15.56 -32.21 -11.50
N SER A 8 15.35 -33.52 -11.63
CA SER A 8 14.08 -34.18 -11.30
C SER A 8 13.69 -34.05 -9.82
N LEU A 9 14.67 -34.07 -8.91
CA LEU A 9 14.41 -33.95 -7.47
C LEU A 9 14.04 -32.51 -7.08
N LEU A 10 14.70 -31.51 -7.68
CA LEU A 10 14.38 -30.10 -7.47
C LEU A 10 12.99 -29.74 -8.01
N GLN A 11 12.61 -30.31 -9.16
CA GLN A 11 11.28 -30.09 -9.74
C GLN A 11 10.17 -30.72 -8.90
N LYS A 12 10.39 -31.92 -8.34
CA LYS A 12 9.48 -32.53 -7.36
C LYS A 12 9.33 -31.69 -6.10
N TYR A 13 10.42 -31.10 -5.60
CA TYR A 13 10.40 -30.25 -4.40
C TYR A 13 9.56 -29.00 -4.64
N GLN A 14 9.72 -28.34 -5.79
CA GLN A 14 8.91 -27.17 -6.17
C GLN A 14 7.41 -27.48 -6.31
N GLN A 15 7.07 -28.70 -6.70
CA GLN A 15 5.69 -29.15 -6.84
C GLN A 15 5.08 -29.69 -5.53
N GLY A 16 5.87 -29.74 -4.43
CA GLY A 16 5.42 -30.26 -3.13
C GLY A 16 5.24 -31.78 -3.10
N LEU A 17 5.84 -32.50 -4.05
CA LEU A 17 5.68 -33.95 -4.25
C LEU A 17 6.86 -34.78 -3.72
N CYS A 18 7.76 -34.17 -2.93
CA CYS A 18 8.93 -34.86 -2.35
C CYS A 18 8.55 -35.71 -1.14
N SER A 19 9.22 -36.86 -0.99
CA SER A 19 9.18 -37.60 0.28
C SER A 19 9.89 -36.81 1.39
N PRO A 20 9.61 -37.08 2.68
CA PRO A 20 10.28 -36.40 3.79
C PRO A 20 11.82 -36.52 3.74
N GLU A 21 12.34 -37.67 3.29
CA GLU A 21 13.77 -37.89 3.12
C GLU A 21 14.35 -37.06 1.97
N GLU A 22 13.62 -36.97 0.85
CA GLU A 22 13.98 -36.15 -0.31
C GLU A 22 13.99 -34.65 0.03
N THR A 23 13.00 -34.18 0.79
CA THR A 23 12.91 -32.81 1.29
C THR A 23 14.10 -32.45 2.18
N ALA A 24 14.44 -33.31 3.15
CA ALA A 24 15.60 -33.10 4.02
C ALA A 24 16.93 -33.05 3.24
N LEU A 25 17.03 -33.79 2.14
CA LEU A 25 18.21 -33.82 1.27
C LEU A 25 18.35 -32.51 0.47
N VAL A 26 17.24 -31.94 -0.01
CA VAL A 26 17.22 -30.62 -0.69
C VAL A 26 17.51 -29.48 0.29
N GLU A 27 16.92 -29.52 1.48
CA GLU A 27 17.09 -28.46 2.49
C GLU A 27 18.50 -28.46 3.10
N SER A 28 19.08 -29.65 3.34
CA SER A 28 20.47 -29.75 3.80
C SER A 28 21.46 -29.24 2.76
N TRP A 29 21.20 -29.48 1.48
CA TRP A 29 21.98 -28.92 0.37
C TRP A 29 21.84 -27.40 0.28
N TYR A 30 20.63 -26.85 0.43
CA TYR A 30 20.36 -25.41 0.43
C TYR A 30 21.06 -24.69 1.60
N ASN A 31 20.99 -25.27 2.80
CA ASN A 31 21.65 -24.74 4.00
C ASN A 31 23.19 -24.80 3.91
N GLN A 32 23.75 -25.76 3.16
CA GLN A 32 25.19 -25.78 2.87
C GLN A 32 25.60 -24.69 1.87
N LEU A 33 24.76 -24.40 0.86
CA LEU A 33 24.99 -23.30 -0.08
C LEU A 33 24.93 -21.94 0.60
N SER A 34 23.98 -21.72 1.51
CA SER A 34 23.89 -20.43 2.23
C SER A 34 25.09 -20.21 3.17
N LYS A 35 25.56 -21.27 3.84
CA LYS A 35 26.78 -21.19 4.67
C LYS A 35 28.05 -20.95 3.86
N ALA A 36 28.14 -21.49 2.64
CA ALA A 36 29.29 -21.28 1.75
C ALA A 36 29.32 -19.86 1.13
N ASN A 37 28.17 -19.19 1.00
CA ASN A 37 28.06 -17.88 0.36
C ASN A 37 28.10 -16.68 1.32
N ASN A 38 28.14 -16.90 2.64
CA ASN A 38 28.16 -15.83 3.67
C ASN A 38 29.49 -15.05 3.81
N ALA A 39 30.33 -14.98 2.76
CA ALA A 39 31.59 -14.22 2.78
C ALA A 39 31.86 -13.37 1.53
N LYS A 40 30.86 -13.11 0.68
CA LYS A 40 31.00 -12.13 -0.41
C LYS A 40 29.77 -11.24 -0.48
N GLU A 41 30.02 -9.95 -0.29
CA GLU A 41 29.11 -8.83 -0.53
C GLU A 41 28.31 -9.06 -1.82
N ILE A 42 26.98 -8.89 -1.71
CA ILE A 42 26.05 -9.05 -2.83
C ILE A 42 26.36 -7.93 -3.84
N PRO A 43 26.77 -8.25 -5.09
CA PRO A 43 27.02 -7.23 -6.10
C PRO A 43 25.70 -6.62 -6.58
N GLU A 44 25.73 -5.32 -6.81
CA GLU A 44 24.68 -4.49 -7.38
C GLU A 44 24.01 -5.15 -8.61
N LEU A 45 22.68 -5.06 -8.66
CA LEU A 45 21.80 -5.73 -9.63
C LEU A 45 22.14 -5.30 -11.08
N ASP A 46 22.91 -6.12 -11.82
CA ASP A 46 23.28 -5.85 -13.22
C ASP A 46 22.11 -6.19 -14.17
N LEU A 47 21.24 -5.20 -14.36
CA LEU A 47 20.09 -5.25 -15.28
C LEU A 47 20.48 -5.63 -16.72
N ALA A 48 21.74 -5.44 -17.13
CA ALA A 48 22.22 -5.82 -18.46
C ALA A 48 22.56 -7.32 -18.59
N ALA A 49 22.75 -8.04 -17.47
CA ALA A 49 22.92 -9.48 -17.49
C ALA A 49 21.57 -10.22 -17.66
N GLU A 50 20.50 -9.72 -17.03
CA GLU A 50 19.15 -10.27 -17.21
C GLU A 50 18.61 -10.01 -18.62
N ASP A 51 18.87 -8.83 -19.21
CA ASP A 51 18.45 -8.53 -20.58
C ASP A 51 19.14 -9.43 -21.63
N ARG A 52 20.40 -9.82 -21.38
CA ARG A 52 21.13 -10.81 -22.18
C ARG A 52 20.52 -12.21 -22.09
N TYR A 53 20.12 -12.62 -20.89
CA TYR A 53 19.42 -13.90 -20.67
C TYR A 53 18.04 -13.91 -21.34
N PHE A 54 17.31 -12.80 -21.29
CA PHE A 54 16.00 -12.64 -21.92
C PHE A 54 16.07 -12.74 -23.45
N ARG A 55 17.12 -12.16 -24.07
CA ARG A 55 17.35 -12.23 -25.52
C ARG A 55 17.70 -13.63 -26.02
N GLN A 56 18.47 -14.42 -25.25
CA GLN A 56 18.84 -15.80 -25.61
C GLN A 56 17.70 -16.81 -25.46
N THR A 57 16.71 -16.51 -24.60
CA THR A 57 15.67 -17.49 -24.25
C THR A 57 14.45 -17.44 -25.19
N LEU A 58 14.28 -16.35 -25.96
CA LEU A 58 13.12 -16.13 -26.85
C LEU A 58 13.41 -16.27 -28.35
N PHE A 59 14.67 -16.20 -28.77
CA PHE A 59 15.08 -16.41 -30.16
C PHE A 59 16.12 -17.53 -30.19
N GLY A 60 15.72 -18.70 -30.69
CA GLY A 60 16.59 -19.86 -30.81
C GLY A 60 17.65 -19.68 -31.91
N ASP A 61 18.87 -20.12 -31.61
CA ASP A 61 19.96 -20.28 -32.57
C ASP A 61 19.68 -21.51 -33.46
N GLU A 62 19.26 -21.30 -34.71
CA GLU A 62 19.69 -22.16 -35.82
C GLU A 62 19.78 -21.35 -37.12
N LEU A 63 21.00 -20.98 -37.50
CA LEU A 63 21.66 -21.48 -38.71
C LEU A 63 23.14 -21.08 -38.68
N LEU A 64 23.98 -22.06 -38.39
CA LEU A 64 25.43 -21.97 -38.41
C LEU A 64 25.98 -21.79 -39.83
N ALA A 65 26.94 -20.88 -39.92
CA ALA A 65 28.21 -21.00 -40.65
C ALA A 65 28.24 -21.42 -42.14
N GLY A 66 28.68 -20.48 -42.99
CA GLY A 66 29.43 -20.83 -44.20
C GLY A 66 29.35 -19.86 -45.38
N GLN A 67 30.06 -18.73 -45.33
CA GLN A 67 30.74 -18.05 -46.47
C GLN A 67 31.35 -16.72 -45.98
N ARG A 68 32.44 -16.85 -45.21
CA ARG A 68 33.17 -15.71 -44.64
C ARG A 68 33.95 -14.98 -45.75
N LYS A 69 33.40 -13.85 -46.23
CA LYS A 69 34.11 -12.59 -46.56
C LYS A 69 33.20 -11.53 -47.22
N ARG A 70 32.04 -11.90 -47.80
CA ARG A 70 31.11 -10.93 -48.44
C ARG A 70 29.97 -10.40 -47.56
N ALA A 71 29.62 -11.10 -46.47
CA ALA A 71 28.53 -10.68 -45.56
C ALA A 71 28.88 -9.45 -44.71
N TYR A 72 30.16 -9.22 -44.43
CA TYR A 72 30.61 -8.12 -43.56
C TYR A 72 30.29 -6.72 -44.14
N LEU A 73 30.35 -6.58 -45.46
CA LEU A 73 30.03 -5.33 -46.17
C LEU A 73 28.52 -4.99 -46.13
N LYS A 74 27.64 -6.00 -46.13
CA LYS A 74 26.18 -5.78 -46.03
C LYS A 74 25.74 -5.47 -44.59
N VAL A 75 26.37 -6.10 -43.60
CA VAL A 75 26.10 -5.82 -42.18
C VAL A 75 26.63 -4.44 -41.77
N ALA A 76 27.81 -4.04 -42.25
CA ALA A 76 28.37 -2.70 -41.99
C ALA A 76 27.49 -1.58 -42.58
N ALA A 77 26.92 -1.77 -43.78
CA ALA A 77 25.97 -0.82 -44.37
C ALA A 77 24.67 -0.71 -43.56
N SER A 78 24.25 -1.80 -42.90
CA SER A 78 23.03 -1.85 -42.07
C SER A 78 23.23 -1.10 -40.75
N ILE A 79 24.39 -1.28 -40.11
CA ILE A 79 24.76 -0.56 -38.87
C ILE A 79 24.91 0.94 -39.15
N ALA A 80 25.53 1.31 -40.28
CA ALA A 80 25.60 2.71 -40.70
C ALA A 80 24.18 3.29 -40.89
N LEU A 81 23.25 2.54 -41.47
CA LEU A 81 21.88 2.98 -41.70
C LEU A 81 21.10 3.17 -40.38
N PHE A 82 21.28 2.28 -39.39
CA PHE A 82 20.68 2.43 -38.06
C PHE A 82 21.32 3.56 -37.24
N ILE A 83 22.63 3.79 -37.38
CA ILE A 83 23.30 4.93 -36.74
C ILE A 83 22.84 6.24 -37.39
N THR A 84 22.73 6.30 -38.72
CA THR A 84 22.21 7.49 -39.39
C THR A 84 20.74 7.71 -39.11
N ALA A 85 19.92 6.65 -39.01
CA ALA A 85 18.52 6.75 -38.64
C ALA A 85 18.37 7.14 -37.17
N GLY A 86 19.19 6.61 -36.27
CA GLY A 86 19.21 6.98 -34.85
C GLY A 86 19.69 8.41 -34.63
N LEU A 87 20.71 8.88 -35.37
CA LEU A 87 21.15 10.27 -35.38
C LEU A 87 20.10 11.17 -36.03
N ALA A 88 19.46 10.75 -37.12
CA ALA A 88 18.36 11.49 -37.72
C ALA A 88 17.19 11.59 -36.74
N ILE A 89 16.78 10.50 -36.08
CA ILE A 89 15.78 10.53 -35.02
C ILE A 89 16.24 11.47 -33.89
N TYR A 90 17.50 11.40 -33.44
CA TYR A 90 17.98 12.26 -32.37
C TYR A 90 17.99 13.76 -32.75
N PHE A 91 18.41 14.09 -33.98
CA PHE A 91 18.48 15.47 -34.47
C PHE A 91 17.14 16.02 -34.98
N PHE A 92 16.23 15.17 -35.48
CA PHE A 92 14.90 15.56 -35.99
C PHE A 92 13.77 15.38 -34.97
N SER A 93 13.93 14.58 -33.91
CA SER A 93 12.87 14.38 -32.89
C SER A 93 12.84 15.48 -31.82
N GLY A 94 13.79 16.42 -31.86
CA GLY A 94 13.96 17.42 -30.81
C GLY A 94 14.27 16.80 -29.44
N PRO A 95 14.61 17.60 -28.42
CA PRO A 95 14.62 17.09 -27.06
C PRO A 95 13.22 16.55 -26.73
N PRO A 96 13.10 15.42 -25.99
CA PRO A 96 11.80 14.96 -25.52
C PRO A 96 11.12 16.13 -24.83
N GLN A 97 9.94 16.52 -25.34
CA GLN A 97 9.21 17.61 -24.72
C GLN A 97 9.02 17.26 -23.25
N PRO A 98 9.30 18.17 -22.31
CA PRO A 98 8.98 17.94 -20.93
C PRO A 98 7.50 17.60 -20.87
N GLN A 99 7.18 16.35 -20.51
CA GLN A 99 5.80 16.00 -20.20
C GLN A 99 5.33 17.01 -19.15
N PRO A 100 4.21 17.71 -19.36
CA PRO A 100 3.69 18.59 -18.34
C PRO A 100 3.64 17.78 -17.05
N ALA A 101 4.19 18.33 -15.97
CA ALA A 101 4.09 17.70 -14.66
C ALA A 101 2.62 17.31 -14.49
N ALA A 102 2.36 16.04 -14.18
CA ALA A 102 0.99 15.63 -13.88
C ALA A 102 0.45 16.60 -12.82
N PRO A 103 -0.76 17.15 -12.98
CA PRO A 103 -1.28 18.17 -12.07
C PRO A 103 -1.40 17.67 -10.63
N PHE A 104 -1.28 16.36 -10.42
CA PHE A 104 -1.41 15.68 -9.14
C PHE A 104 -0.07 15.12 -8.67
N SER A 105 0.29 15.45 -7.43
CA SER A 105 1.53 15.00 -6.78
C SER A 105 1.32 13.71 -6.00
N ILE A 106 2.40 12.98 -5.78
CA ILE A 106 2.41 11.84 -4.85
C ILE A 106 2.20 12.38 -3.43
N GLY A 107 1.44 11.65 -2.60
CA GLY A 107 1.22 12.03 -1.22
C GLY A 107 2.51 12.10 -0.38
N GLN A 108 2.44 12.84 0.71
CA GLN A 108 3.55 13.21 1.59
C GLN A 108 3.34 12.65 3.01
N PHE A 109 4.43 12.51 3.78
CA PHE A 109 4.34 12.12 5.19
C PHE A 109 4.28 13.35 6.10
N GLN A 110 3.09 13.90 6.32
CA GLN A 110 2.87 15.16 7.04
C GLN A 110 1.57 15.11 7.84
N ALA A 111 1.49 15.90 8.92
CA ALA A 111 0.26 16.14 9.66
C ALA A 111 0.32 17.48 10.40
N GLU A 112 -0.85 17.96 10.80
CA GLU A 112 -1.04 19.11 11.66
C GLU A 112 -1.49 18.65 13.05
N LEU A 113 -0.88 19.23 14.09
CA LEU A 113 -1.30 19.10 15.47
C LEU A 113 -2.10 20.34 15.87
N LEU A 114 -3.36 20.12 16.22
CA LEU A 114 -4.31 21.12 16.67
C LEU A 114 -4.35 21.13 18.20
N VAL A 115 -4.12 22.29 18.81
CA VAL A 115 -4.09 22.46 20.27
C VAL A 115 -4.89 23.68 20.66
N GLY A 116 -6.13 23.48 21.10
CA GLY A 116 -7.08 24.58 21.23
C GLY A 116 -7.26 25.30 19.89
N ASN A 117 -6.77 26.55 19.78
CA ASN A 117 -6.82 27.35 18.55
C ASN A 117 -5.47 27.39 17.80
N GLN A 118 -4.45 26.67 18.28
CA GLN A 118 -3.12 26.64 17.66
C GLN A 118 -2.99 25.47 16.70
N VAL A 119 -2.24 25.68 15.61
CA VAL A 119 -1.90 24.65 14.62
C VAL A 119 -0.38 24.55 14.54
N VAL A 120 0.15 23.33 14.65
CA VAL A 120 1.59 23.05 14.62
C VAL A 120 1.86 21.97 13.57
N SER A 121 2.75 22.24 12.61
CA SER A 121 3.20 21.22 11.64
C SER A 121 4.07 20.16 12.31
N LEU A 122 3.84 18.89 11.99
CA LEU A 122 4.51 17.74 12.61
C LEU A 122 5.64 17.12 11.79
N ASP A 123 5.90 17.63 10.59
CA ASP A 123 6.97 17.15 9.70
C ASP A 123 8.39 17.28 10.29
N GLU A 124 8.61 18.21 11.23
CA GLU A 124 9.94 18.47 11.79
C GLU A 124 10.11 18.08 13.28
N ARG A 125 9.02 17.77 14.01
CA ARG A 125 9.06 17.56 15.48
C ARG A 125 8.05 16.50 15.93
N GLN A 126 8.41 15.68 16.92
CA GLN A 126 7.48 14.79 17.63
C GLN A 126 7.13 15.36 19.01
N PRO A 127 6.14 16.26 19.13
CA PRO A 127 5.87 16.95 20.39
C PRO A 127 5.06 16.12 21.39
N LEU A 128 4.44 14.99 21.02
CA LEU A 128 3.40 14.32 21.83
C LEU A 128 3.91 13.42 22.97
N GLY A 129 5.02 13.79 23.62
CA GLY A 129 5.46 13.13 24.86
C GLY A 129 4.52 13.40 26.04
N SER A 130 4.64 12.62 27.11
CA SER A 130 3.84 12.79 28.34
C SER A 130 3.93 14.20 28.92
N THR A 131 5.14 14.76 29.05
CA THR A 131 5.37 16.12 29.53
C THR A 131 4.65 17.19 28.70
N TRP A 132 4.56 16.99 27.39
CA TRP A 132 3.87 17.92 26.51
C TRP A 132 2.36 17.83 26.69
N MET A 133 1.81 16.61 26.85
CA MET A 133 0.39 16.40 27.12
C MET A 133 0.00 17.04 28.45
N ASP A 134 0.83 16.89 29.47
CA ASP A 134 0.61 17.51 30.78
C ASP A 134 0.59 19.04 30.69
N LYS A 135 1.50 19.64 29.90
CA LYS A 135 1.53 21.08 29.67
C LYS A 135 0.26 21.60 28.98
N HIS A 136 -0.37 20.79 28.14
CA HIS A 136 -1.59 21.17 27.40
C HIS A 136 -2.86 20.53 27.98
N LYS A 137 -2.79 20.03 29.23
CA LYS A 137 -3.92 19.42 29.91
C LYS A 137 -5.09 20.39 29.97
N GLY A 138 -6.27 19.93 29.53
CA GLY A 138 -7.49 20.73 29.43
C GLY A 138 -7.77 21.31 28.04
N ASN A 139 -6.76 21.43 27.17
CA ASN A 139 -6.97 21.79 25.78
C ASN A 139 -7.48 20.61 24.97
N LYS A 140 -8.24 20.89 23.90
CA LYS A 140 -8.50 19.88 22.87
C LYS A 140 -7.22 19.66 22.05
N VAL A 141 -6.80 18.41 21.93
CA VAL A 141 -5.64 18.01 21.15
C VAL A 141 -6.10 17.08 20.05
N ALA A 142 -5.84 17.43 18.80
CA ALA A 142 -6.18 16.58 17.66
C ALA A 142 -5.08 16.59 16.61
N LEU A 143 -4.96 15.49 15.90
CA LEU A 143 -4.07 15.33 14.77
C LEU A 143 -4.90 15.30 13.51
N GLN A 144 -4.38 15.91 12.46
CA GLN A 144 -5.07 15.99 11.19
C GLN A 144 -4.10 15.80 10.03
N THR A 145 -4.46 14.92 9.11
CA THR A 145 -3.85 14.78 7.80
C THR A 145 -4.79 15.38 6.76
N LYS A 146 -4.25 16.13 5.81
CA LYS A 146 -5.02 16.59 4.64
C LYS A 146 -5.04 15.50 3.56
N LYS A 147 -5.78 15.74 2.48
CA LYS A 147 -5.64 14.93 1.26
C LYS A 147 -4.18 14.90 0.82
N GLY A 148 -3.74 13.72 0.41
CA GLY A 148 -2.36 13.44 0.05
C GLY A 148 -1.37 13.52 1.20
N GLN A 149 -1.81 13.43 2.45
CA GLN A 149 -0.90 13.38 3.60
C GLN A 149 -1.15 12.12 4.43
N GLU A 150 -0.11 11.39 4.77
CA GLU A 150 -0.18 10.33 5.78
C GLU A 150 0.75 10.66 6.93
N TYR A 151 0.49 10.11 8.12
CA TYR A 151 1.40 10.35 9.23
C TYR A 151 1.49 9.17 10.16
N ARG A 152 2.72 8.89 10.64
CA ARG A 152 2.97 7.89 11.68
C ARG A 152 3.44 8.60 12.93
N MET A 153 2.80 8.28 14.04
CA MET A 153 3.07 8.87 15.34
C MET A 153 3.14 7.83 16.45
N GLN A 154 3.72 8.21 17.58
CA GLN A 154 3.60 7.48 18.83
C GLN A 154 2.85 8.34 19.84
N LEU A 155 1.84 7.76 20.49
CA LEU A 155 1.10 8.35 21.61
C LEU A 155 1.91 8.23 22.92
N PRO A 156 1.60 9.03 23.96
CA PRO A 156 2.34 9.03 25.22
C PRO A 156 2.40 7.68 25.95
N ASP A 157 1.45 6.78 25.68
CA ASP A 157 1.38 5.45 26.26
C ASP A 157 2.24 4.40 25.49
N GLY A 158 2.93 4.83 24.43
CA GLY A 158 3.71 3.96 23.54
C GLY A 158 2.93 3.38 22.37
N THR A 159 1.61 3.60 22.28
CA THR A 159 0.79 3.17 21.15
C THR A 159 1.25 3.85 19.87
N THR A 160 1.50 3.07 18.81
CA THR A 160 1.83 3.63 17.50
C THR A 160 0.56 3.76 16.67
N VAL A 161 0.36 4.93 16.06
CA VAL A 161 -0.78 5.21 15.19
C VAL A 161 -0.27 5.63 13.82
N TRP A 162 -0.81 5.03 12.79
CA TRP A 162 -0.73 5.56 11.43
C TRP A 162 -2.08 6.20 11.13
N LEU A 163 -2.06 7.44 10.66
CA LEU A 163 -3.24 8.20 10.25
C LEU A 163 -3.19 8.33 8.72
N ASN A 164 -4.23 7.84 8.04
CA ASN A 164 -4.31 7.84 6.58
C ASN A 164 -4.62 9.26 6.06
N ALA A 165 -4.65 9.47 4.74
CA ALA A 165 -5.02 10.73 4.12
C ALA A 165 -6.42 11.20 4.53
N ASP A 166 -6.57 12.52 4.65
CA ASP A 166 -7.85 13.17 4.93
C ASP A 166 -8.53 12.63 6.20
N SER A 167 -7.75 12.48 7.27
CA SER A 167 -8.20 11.86 8.52
C SER A 167 -7.88 12.75 9.73
N ARG A 168 -8.64 12.56 10.80
CA ARG A 168 -8.50 13.32 12.05
C ARG A 168 -8.61 12.39 13.25
N LEU A 169 -7.66 12.53 14.19
CA LEU A 169 -7.62 11.78 15.44
C LEU A 169 -7.57 12.75 16.62
N GLU A 170 -8.67 12.89 17.36
CA GLU A 170 -8.72 13.67 18.60
C GLU A 170 -8.34 12.80 19.80
N ILE A 171 -7.49 13.33 20.67
CA ILE A 171 -7.03 12.68 21.90
C ILE A 171 -7.93 13.13 23.05
N GLY A 172 -8.49 12.17 23.80
CA GLY A 172 -9.36 12.46 24.94
C GLY A 172 -8.65 13.28 26.03
N LYS A 173 -9.38 14.20 26.67
CA LYS A 173 -8.81 15.08 27.71
C LYS A 173 -8.21 14.33 28.90
N ASP A 174 -8.78 13.17 29.22
CA ASP A 174 -8.36 12.30 30.32
C ASP A 174 -7.57 11.07 29.84
N TYR A 175 -6.91 11.19 28.68
CA TYR A 175 -6.12 10.12 28.08
C TYR A 175 -5.10 9.55 29.09
N ASN A 176 -5.06 8.22 29.17
CA ASN A 176 -4.17 7.46 30.04
C ASN A 176 -4.41 7.65 31.55
N GLN A 177 -5.57 8.18 31.97
CA GLN A 177 -5.98 8.21 33.38
C GLN A 177 -6.84 6.98 33.73
N LYS A 178 -8.13 6.99 33.34
CA LYS A 178 -9.04 5.84 33.51
C LYS A 178 -9.14 4.98 32.25
N GLN A 179 -8.95 5.61 31.09
CA GLN A 179 -8.98 5.00 29.77
C GLN A 179 -8.10 5.79 28.81
N ARG A 180 -7.72 5.17 27.70
CA ARG A 180 -6.96 5.79 26.61
C ARG A 180 -7.90 6.01 25.44
N SER A 181 -8.76 7.04 25.55
CA SER A 181 -9.77 7.36 24.53
C SER A 181 -9.20 8.22 23.42
N VAL A 182 -9.48 7.84 22.18
CA VAL A 182 -9.28 8.65 20.98
C VAL A 182 -10.57 8.68 20.16
N TYR A 183 -10.77 9.73 19.38
CA TYR A 183 -11.94 9.90 18.52
C TYR A 183 -11.46 10.04 17.09
N LEU A 184 -11.94 9.17 16.20
CA LEU A 184 -11.46 9.07 14.83
C LEU A 184 -12.51 9.52 13.82
N GLN A 185 -12.07 10.29 12.84
CA GLN A 185 -12.75 10.55 11.57
C GLN A 185 -11.77 10.20 10.45
N GLY A 186 -12.21 9.45 9.44
CA GLY A 186 -11.34 8.92 8.40
C GLY A 186 -10.78 7.54 8.73
N GLU A 187 -9.51 7.30 8.46
CA GLU A 187 -8.89 5.98 8.66
C GLU A 187 -7.59 6.05 9.45
N ALA A 188 -7.45 5.12 10.38
CA ALA A 188 -6.24 4.95 11.16
C ALA A 188 -5.96 3.48 11.46
N TYR A 189 -4.67 3.16 11.48
CA TYR A 189 -4.16 1.88 11.94
C TYR A 189 -3.53 2.06 13.32
N PHE A 190 -3.91 1.20 14.26
CA PHE A 190 -3.46 1.25 15.64
C PHE A 190 -2.63 0.01 15.96
N LYS A 191 -1.41 0.22 16.47
CA LYS A 191 -0.63 -0.79 17.19
C LYS A 191 -0.57 -0.39 18.66
N VAL A 192 -1.54 -0.88 19.43
CA VAL A 192 -1.81 -0.47 20.80
C VAL A 192 -0.80 -1.08 21.77
N ALA A 193 -0.22 -0.23 22.62
CA ALA A 193 0.64 -0.68 23.71
C ALA A 193 -0.16 -1.52 24.70
N LYS A 194 0.41 -2.67 25.11
CA LYS A 194 -0.24 -3.61 26.03
C LYS A 194 -0.44 -2.96 27.40
N ASN A 195 -1.70 -2.81 27.82
CA ASN A 195 -2.05 -2.32 29.15
C ASN A 195 -3.44 -2.86 29.51
N LYS A 196 -3.48 -3.83 30.42
CA LYS A 196 -4.72 -4.52 30.83
C LYS A 196 -5.55 -3.73 31.84
N THR A 197 -4.94 -2.77 32.54
CA THR A 197 -5.59 -1.99 33.60
C THR A 197 -6.23 -0.71 33.07
N VAL A 198 -5.78 -0.22 31.91
CA VAL A 198 -6.29 1.01 31.28
C VAL A 198 -6.61 0.71 29.81
N PRO A 199 -7.88 0.46 29.44
CA PRO A 199 -8.25 0.08 28.07
C PRO A 199 -7.97 1.21 27.07
N PHE A 200 -7.64 0.85 25.83
CA PHE A 200 -7.58 1.77 24.70
C PHE A 200 -8.90 1.73 23.95
N ILE A 201 -9.51 2.89 23.70
CA ILE A 201 -10.85 2.98 23.13
C ILE A 201 -10.83 3.96 21.96
N VAL A 202 -11.14 3.48 20.76
CA VAL A 202 -11.38 4.32 19.59
C VAL A 202 -12.88 4.57 19.48
N HIS A 203 -13.29 5.83 19.45
CA HIS A 203 -14.67 6.23 19.25
C HIS A 203 -14.88 6.71 17.81
N VAL A 204 -15.90 6.16 17.15
CA VAL A 204 -16.35 6.58 15.81
C VAL A 204 -17.87 6.70 15.82
N GLY A 205 -18.36 7.95 15.80
CA GLY A 205 -19.78 8.23 15.96
C GLY A 205 -20.33 7.64 17.27
N SER A 206 -21.34 6.77 17.17
CA SER A 206 -21.95 6.05 18.29
C SER A 206 -21.29 4.70 18.61
N THR A 207 -20.25 4.32 17.87
CA THR A 207 -19.53 3.04 18.03
C THR A 207 -18.23 3.23 18.79
N SER A 208 -17.91 2.28 19.65
CA SER A 208 -16.66 2.20 20.40
C SER A 208 -15.92 0.90 20.05
N ILE A 209 -14.60 1.00 19.89
CA ILE A 209 -13.70 -0.10 19.60
C ILE A 209 -12.68 -0.19 20.74
N GLU A 210 -12.81 -1.19 21.60
CA GLU A 210 -11.99 -1.39 22.80
C GLU A 210 -10.87 -2.42 22.55
N ALA A 211 -9.65 -2.05 22.94
CA ALA A 211 -8.42 -2.81 22.75
C ALA A 211 -7.55 -2.83 24.03
N LEU A 212 -6.92 -3.97 24.33
CA LEU A 212 -6.00 -4.12 25.47
C LEU A 212 -4.52 -4.28 25.08
N GLY A 213 -4.22 -4.28 23.79
CA GLY A 213 -2.88 -4.53 23.24
C GLY A 213 -2.96 -5.28 21.92
N THR A 214 -3.44 -4.60 20.89
CA THR A 214 -3.86 -5.18 19.61
C THR A 214 -3.30 -4.39 18.44
N ALA A 215 -3.31 -5.02 17.26
CA ALA A 215 -3.05 -4.36 15.99
C ALA A 215 -4.31 -4.43 15.12
N PHE A 216 -4.88 -3.29 14.74
CA PHE A 216 -6.14 -3.22 14.02
C PHE A 216 -6.28 -1.94 13.19
N ASN A 217 -7.09 -2.01 12.14
CA ASN A 217 -7.46 -0.88 11.29
C ASN A 217 -8.90 -0.44 11.60
N VAL A 218 -9.14 0.87 11.58
CA VAL A 218 -10.48 1.46 11.68
C VAL A 218 -10.63 2.46 10.53
N ARG A 219 -11.70 2.32 9.75
CA ARG A 219 -12.02 3.18 8.61
C ARG A 219 -13.47 3.64 8.68
N GLN A 220 -13.68 4.95 8.66
CA GLN A 220 -14.96 5.56 8.38
C GLN A 220 -14.74 6.94 7.75
N TYR A 221 -14.90 7.03 6.44
CA TYR A 221 -14.95 8.30 5.73
C TYR A 221 -16.40 8.69 5.41
N GLU A 222 -16.67 9.98 5.24
CA GLU A 222 -17.96 10.45 4.73
C GLU A 222 -18.29 9.87 3.35
N SER A 223 -17.28 9.63 2.51
CA SER A 223 -17.42 8.99 1.20
C SER A 223 -17.91 7.55 1.28
N ASP A 224 -17.67 6.88 2.41
CA ASP A 224 -18.12 5.51 2.68
C ASP A 224 -19.56 5.52 3.27
N GLY A 225 -20.17 6.71 3.35
CA GLY A 225 -21.48 6.93 3.96
C GLY A 225 -21.45 6.64 5.46
N GLN A 226 -22.48 5.95 5.94
CA GLN A 226 -22.62 5.56 7.34
C GLN A 226 -21.96 4.21 7.65
N LEU A 227 -21.05 3.74 6.80
CA LEU A 227 -20.40 2.44 6.96
C LEU A 227 -19.04 2.61 7.65
N LEU A 228 -18.93 2.08 8.86
CA LEU A 228 -17.67 1.92 9.59
C LEU A 228 -17.13 0.51 9.33
N SER A 229 -15.85 0.41 8.98
CA SER A 229 -15.13 -0.87 8.87
C SER A 229 -14.03 -0.97 9.92
N THR A 230 -13.93 -2.11 10.60
CA THR A 230 -12.84 -2.42 11.53
C THR A 230 -12.32 -3.81 11.28
N ARG A 231 -10.99 -3.97 11.16
CA ARG A 231 -10.33 -5.26 10.98
C ARG A 231 -9.23 -5.47 11.99
N LEU A 232 -9.18 -6.67 12.55
CA LEU A 232 -8.21 -7.06 13.56
C LEU A 232 -7.09 -7.92 12.95
N ASP A 233 -5.84 -7.54 13.18
CA ASP A 233 -4.67 -8.30 12.74
C ASP A 233 -4.03 -9.10 13.88
N GLU A 234 -3.91 -8.51 15.08
CA GLU A 234 -3.33 -9.16 16.26
C GLU A 234 -4.14 -8.85 17.52
N GLY A 235 -4.32 -9.87 18.37
CA GLY A 235 -4.92 -9.75 19.69
C GLY A 235 -6.43 -9.92 19.66
N SER A 236 -7.16 -9.07 20.36
CA SER A 236 -8.62 -9.12 20.47
C SER A 236 -9.23 -7.74 20.70
N VAL A 237 -10.23 -7.42 19.89
CA VAL A 237 -10.92 -6.14 19.92
C VAL A 237 -12.41 -6.38 20.16
N ARG A 238 -13.02 -5.55 21.01
CA ARG A 238 -14.47 -5.51 21.18
C ARG A 238 -15.01 -4.27 20.47
N VAL A 239 -15.89 -4.47 19.49
CA VAL A 239 -16.66 -3.42 18.84
C VAL A 239 -18.04 -3.38 19.46
N SER A 240 -18.51 -2.22 19.89
CA SER A 240 -19.83 -2.07 20.51
C SER A 240 -20.50 -0.75 20.17
N ASN A 241 -21.83 -0.76 20.14
CA ASN A 241 -22.67 0.43 20.17
C ASN A 241 -23.73 0.25 21.28
N ALA A 242 -24.75 1.13 21.31
CA ALA A 242 -25.80 1.06 22.31
C ALA A 242 -26.65 -0.24 22.28
N VAL A 243 -26.65 -0.97 21.16
CA VAL A 243 -27.57 -2.09 20.89
C VAL A 243 -26.85 -3.44 20.83
N ARG A 244 -25.61 -3.45 20.32
CA ARG A 244 -24.86 -4.68 20.03
C ARG A 244 -23.41 -4.56 20.45
N GLN A 245 -22.82 -5.72 20.71
CA GLN A 245 -21.39 -5.91 20.89
C GLN A 245 -20.92 -7.11 20.06
N GLN A 246 -19.71 -7.01 19.53
CA GLN A 246 -19.06 -8.05 18.76
C GLN A 246 -17.58 -8.09 19.14
N VAL A 247 -17.07 -9.27 19.46
CA VAL A 247 -15.63 -9.49 19.65
C VAL A 247 -15.06 -9.98 18.33
N LEU A 248 -13.95 -9.38 17.90
CA LEU A 248 -13.19 -9.82 16.73
C LEU A 248 -12.04 -10.70 17.18
N LEU A 249 -11.78 -11.74 16.39
CA LEU A 249 -10.57 -12.55 16.41
C LEU A 249 -9.63 -12.11 15.29
N PRO A 250 -8.32 -12.38 15.41
CA PRO A 250 -7.35 -12.06 14.36
C PRO A 250 -7.81 -12.57 12.98
N GLY A 251 -7.72 -11.70 11.98
CA GLY A 251 -8.17 -11.96 10.61
C GLY A 251 -9.65 -11.68 10.34
N GLN A 252 -10.45 -11.37 11.37
CA GLN A 252 -11.86 -10.97 11.19
C GLN A 252 -11.99 -9.46 10.97
N ALA A 253 -13.03 -9.09 10.23
CA ALA A 253 -13.47 -7.71 10.09
C ALA A 253 -14.96 -7.58 10.44
N VAL A 254 -15.39 -6.39 10.82
CA VAL A 254 -16.80 -6.05 10.98
C VAL A 254 -17.10 -4.76 10.25
N GLN A 255 -18.23 -4.77 9.54
CA GLN A 255 -18.86 -3.57 9.03
C GLN A 255 -20.01 -3.18 9.96
N VAL A 256 -20.07 -1.91 10.31
CA VAL A 256 -21.10 -1.34 11.19
C VAL A 256 -21.80 -0.23 10.43
N ASN A 257 -23.12 -0.37 10.24
CA ASN A 257 -23.92 0.72 9.74
C ASN A 257 -24.25 1.65 10.92
N LEU A 258 -23.65 2.84 10.95
CA LEU A 258 -23.77 3.80 12.05
C LEU A 258 -25.19 4.38 12.21
N GLN A 259 -25.99 4.38 11.14
CA GLN A 259 -27.38 4.85 11.19
C GLN A 259 -28.34 3.78 11.73
N GLN A 260 -28.18 2.52 11.28
CA GLN A 260 -29.04 1.41 11.68
C GLN A 260 -28.55 0.71 12.96
N GLY A 261 -27.28 0.89 13.32
CA GLY A 261 -26.62 0.19 14.42
C GLY A 261 -26.40 -1.31 14.18
N SER A 262 -26.58 -1.79 12.93
CA SER A 262 -26.40 -3.19 12.54
C SER A 262 -24.94 -3.54 12.31
N PHE A 263 -24.59 -4.79 12.61
CA PHE A 263 -23.22 -5.31 12.52
C PHE A 263 -23.22 -6.46 11.52
N GLU A 264 -22.28 -6.43 10.58
CA GLU A 264 -22.01 -7.49 9.63
C GLU A 264 -20.57 -7.99 9.83
N LEU A 265 -20.45 -9.21 10.38
CA LEU A 265 -19.16 -9.84 10.62
C LEU A 265 -18.67 -10.51 9.33
N GLN A 266 -17.49 -10.13 8.86
CA GLN A 266 -16.81 -10.73 7.72
C GLN A 266 -15.78 -11.74 8.22
N GLN A 267 -15.94 -12.99 7.79
CA GLN A 267 -15.04 -14.08 8.15
C GLN A 267 -13.76 -14.06 7.30
N GLN A 268 -12.77 -14.83 7.74
CA GLN A 268 -11.39 -14.87 7.26
C GLN A 268 -11.22 -15.33 5.78
N SER A 269 -12.29 -15.55 5.02
CA SER A 269 -12.21 -16.05 3.65
C SER A 269 -11.88 -14.94 2.64
N GLY A 270 -10.58 -14.70 2.45
CA GLY A 270 -10.00 -14.17 1.20
C GLY A 270 -10.40 -12.74 0.78
N GLN A 271 -10.63 -11.85 1.74
CA GLN A 271 -10.93 -10.42 1.53
C GLN A 271 -10.04 -9.54 2.42
N PRO A 272 -9.73 -8.30 2.00
CA PRO A 272 -8.37 -7.79 2.00
C PRO A 272 -7.85 -7.58 3.42
N GLU A 273 -6.55 -7.83 3.53
CA GLU A 273 -5.73 -7.38 4.63
C GLU A 273 -6.15 -5.91 4.98
N GLY A 274 -6.21 -5.52 6.25
CA GLY A 274 -6.54 -4.13 6.65
C GLY A 274 -5.26 -3.35 6.90
N GLY A 275 -5.17 -2.11 6.42
CA GLY A 275 -4.05 -1.23 6.77
C GLY A 275 -2.79 -1.32 5.90
N GLN A 276 -2.73 -2.03 4.76
CA GLN A 276 -1.52 -2.09 3.91
C GLN A 276 -1.19 -0.76 3.25
N TRP A 277 -2.12 0.20 3.30
CA TRP A 277 -1.81 1.57 2.95
C TRP A 277 -0.64 2.09 3.80
N LYS A 278 -0.53 1.66 5.07
CA LYS A 278 0.61 1.97 5.96
C LYS A 278 1.94 1.35 5.48
N ASP A 279 1.85 0.30 4.66
CA ASP A 279 2.98 -0.40 4.04
C ASP A 279 3.21 0.08 2.58
N GLY A 280 2.49 1.12 2.15
CA GLY A 280 2.70 1.80 0.87
C GLY A 280 1.97 1.18 -0.33
N TYR A 281 0.87 0.45 -0.10
CA TYR A 281 0.06 -0.14 -1.17
C TYR A 281 -1.43 0.15 -1.03
N PHE A 282 -2.10 0.37 -2.15
CA PHE A 282 -3.53 0.12 -2.30
C PHE A 282 -3.72 -1.35 -2.70
N ILE A 283 -4.66 -2.03 -2.05
CA ILE A 283 -5.08 -3.37 -2.39
C ILE A 283 -6.59 -3.36 -2.54
N PHE A 284 -7.06 -3.75 -3.72
CA PHE A 284 -8.47 -3.81 -4.07
C PHE A 284 -8.80 -5.25 -4.47
N GLU A 285 -9.89 -5.78 -3.93
CA GLU A 285 -10.34 -7.15 -4.17
C GLU A 285 -11.85 -7.12 -4.40
N GLN A 286 -12.27 -7.28 -5.66
CA GLN A 286 -13.66 -7.07 -6.09
C GLN A 286 -14.26 -5.74 -5.60
N THR A 287 -13.43 -4.72 -5.45
CA THR A 287 -13.82 -3.42 -4.88
C THR A 287 -14.56 -2.60 -5.94
N PRO A 288 -15.71 -1.98 -5.59
CA PRO A 288 -16.41 -1.05 -6.47
C PRO A 288 -15.53 0.13 -6.90
N LEU A 289 -15.61 0.52 -8.16
CA LEU A 289 -14.84 1.65 -8.71
C LEU A 289 -15.08 2.97 -7.96
N PRO A 290 -16.29 3.32 -7.47
CA PRO A 290 -16.48 4.50 -6.65
C PRO A 290 -15.55 4.56 -5.42
N GLU A 291 -15.35 3.44 -4.73
CA GLU A 291 -14.48 3.32 -3.55
C GLU A 291 -13.00 3.43 -3.94
N ILE A 292 -12.60 2.74 -5.02
CA ILE A 292 -11.23 2.84 -5.58
C ILE A 292 -10.89 4.30 -5.92
N MET A 293 -11.81 4.98 -6.62
CA MET A 293 -11.60 6.36 -7.03
C MET A 293 -11.57 7.31 -5.83
N ALA A 294 -12.37 7.06 -4.79
CA ALA A 294 -12.32 7.84 -3.56
C ALA A 294 -10.95 7.71 -2.88
N ASP A 295 -10.39 6.50 -2.77
CA ASP A 295 -9.08 6.27 -2.16
C ASP A 295 -7.94 6.90 -2.95
N LEU A 296 -7.98 6.77 -4.28
CA LEU A 296 -7.01 7.43 -5.17
C LEU A 296 -7.13 8.96 -5.08
N ALA A 297 -8.35 9.51 -5.10
CA ALA A 297 -8.60 10.95 -4.99
C ALA A 297 -8.09 11.51 -3.66
N ARG A 298 -8.25 10.76 -2.58
CA ARG A 298 -7.77 11.12 -1.25
C ARG A 298 -6.26 11.17 -1.18
N TRP A 299 -5.55 10.23 -1.82
CA TRP A 299 -4.09 10.17 -1.78
C TRP A 299 -3.37 11.07 -2.79
N TYR A 300 -3.90 11.21 -4.00
CA TYR A 300 -3.31 12.06 -5.04
C TYR A 300 -3.91 13.48 -5.04
N ASN A 301 -4.85 13.75 -4.14
CA ASN A 301 -5.52 15.04 -3.97
C ASN A 301 -6.12 15.58 -5.28
N PHE A 302 -7.01 14.80 -5.90
CA PHE A 302 -7.76 15.22 -7.10
C PHE A 302 -9.27 15.14 -6.87
N THR A 303 -10.04 15.78 -7.75
CA THR A 303 -11.50 15.64 -7.80
C THR A 303 -11.91 14.82 -9.02
N TYR A 304 -13.04 14.12 -8.93
CA TYR A 304 -13.53 13.32 -10.05
C TYR A 304 -15.04 13.31 -10.14
N THR A 305 -15.55 13.04 -11.33
CA THR A 305 -16.94 12.66 -11.56
C THR A 305 -16.98 11.30 -12.23
N LEU A 306 -17.92 10.47 -11.79
CA LEU A 306 -18.10 9.11 -12.28
C LEU A 306 -19.40 9.03 -13.08
N SER A 307 -19.34 8.54 -14.31
CA SER A 307 -20.54 8.19 -15.08
C SER A 307 -21.32 7.04 -14.40
N PRO A 308 -22.66 7.06 -14.40
CA PRO A 308 -23.49 5.98 -13.84
C PRO A 308 -23.14 4.59 -14.36
N THR A 309 -22.64 4.49 -15.59
CA THR A 309 -22.18 3.22 -16.20
C THR A 309 -21.09 2.52 -15.39
N TYR A 310 -20.30 3.28 -14.62
CA TYR A 310 -19.20 2.74 -13.84
C TYR A 310 -19.50 2.53 -12.35
N GLU A 311 -20.68 2.90 -11.85
CA GLU A 311 -21.04 2.80 -10.42
C GLU A 311 -20.93 1.37 -9.87
N LYS A 312 -21.31 0.38 -10.68
CA LYS A 312 -21.29 -1.04 -10.31
C LYS A 312 -20.06 -1.79 -10.81
N LYS A 313 -19.13 -1.11 -11.47
CA LYS A 313 -17.91 -1.75 -11.99
C LYS A 313 -17.01 -2.09 -10.81
N VAL A 314 -16.62 -3.36 -10.70
CA VAL A 314 -15.68 -3.83 -9.68
C VAL A 314 -14.32 -4.11 -10.30
N LEU A 315 -13.26 -3.84 -9.56
CA LEU A 315 -11.88 -4.13 -9.98
C LEU A 315 -11.11 -4.84 -8.87
N SER A 316 -10.02 -5.49 -9.24
CA SER A 316 -9.07 -6.07 -8.30
C SER A 316 -7.65 -5.71 -8.73
N GLY A 317 -6.76 -5.51 -7.77
CA GLY A 317 -5.38 -5.20 -8.06
C GLY A 317 -4.63 -4.61 -6.88
N LYS A 318 -3.30 -4.56 -7.03
CA LYS A 318 -2.38 -3.97 -6.07
C LYS A 318 -1.62 -2.83 -6.73
N ILE A 319 -1.69 -1.63 -6.15
CA ILE A 319 -1.05 -0.43 -6.68
C ILE A 319 -0.13 0.14 -5.59
N SER A 320 1.16 0.28 -5.88
CA SER A 320 2.06 0.98 -4.94
C SER A 320 1.70 2.47 -4.87
N LYS A 321 1.62 3.01 -3.65
CA LYS A 321 1.36 4.43 -3.37
C LYS A 321 2.48 5.36 -3.84
N LYS A 322 3.66 4.80 -4.13
CA LYS A 322 4.83 5.52 -4.68
C LYS A 322 4.76 5.70 -6.20
N LYS A 323 3.79 5.08 -6.88
CA LYS A 323 3.65 5.26 -8.33
C LYS A 323 3.24 6.70 -8.64
N PRO A 324 3.81 7.34 -9.67
CA PRO A 324 3.31 8.62 -10.16
C PRO A 324 1.84 8.49 -10.60
N PHE A 325 1.06 9.55 -10.46
CA PHE A 325 -0.35 9.52 -10.82
C PHE A 325 -0.59 9.15 -12.30
N ALA A 326 0.30 9.57 -13.20
CA ALA A 326 0.25 9.19 -14.62
C ALA A 326 0.25 7.65 -14.84
N GLU A 327 0.97 6.90 -13.99
CA GLU A 327 0.98 5.44 -14.05
C GLU A 327 -0.32 4.83 -13.53
N VAL A 328 -0.93 5.44 -12.51
CA VAL A 328 -2.26 5.05 -12.02
C VAL A 328 -3.31 5.24 -13.10
N LEU A 329 -3.28 6.39 -13.78
CA LEU A 329 -4.15 6.67 -14.93
C LEU A 329 -3.96 5.65 -16.06
N ARG A 330 -2.74 5.19 -16.31
CA ARG A 330 -2.47 4.12 -17.28
C ARG A 330 -3.10 2.79 -16.85
N ILE A 331 -2.99 2.43 -15.56
CA ILE A 331 -3.62 1.23 -15.00
C ILE A 331 -5.15 1.29 -15.14
N LEU A 332 -5.77 2.44 -14.83
CA LEU A 332 -7.22 2.63 -15.00
C LEU A 332 -7.65 2.43 -16.46
N ARG A 333 -6.89 2.99 -17.42
CA ARG A 333 -7.18 2.80 -18.85
C ARG A 333 -7.07 1.34 -19.28
N LEU A 334 -6.05 0.61 -18.81
CA LEU A 334 -5.90 -0.83 -19.06
C LEU A 334 -7.03 -1.66 -18.44
N ALA A 335 -7.61 -1.21 -17.33
CA ALA A 335 -8.80 -1.79 -16.71
C ALA A 335 -10.12 -1.42 -17.45
N GLY A 336 -10.03 -0.76 -18.60
CA GLY A 336 -11.17 -0.32 -19.40
C GLY A 336 -11.95 0.81 -18.73
N ILE A 337 -11.26 1.70 -18.01
CA ILE A 337 -11.82 2.95 -17.49
C ILE A 337 -11.33 4.08 -18.38
N ASN A 338 -12.25 4.63 -19.15
CA ASN A 338 -11.99 5.79 -19.97
C ASN A 338 -12.12 7.06 -19.11
N TYR A 339 -11.26 8.04 -19.40
CA TYR A 339 -11.22 9.29 -18.67
C TYR A 339 -10.69 10.42 -19.54
N THR A 340 -11.14 11.63 -19.22
CA THR A 340 -10.55 12.90 -19.65
C THR A 340 -10.13 13.70 -18.42
N ILE A 341 -9.11 14.55 -18.60
CA ILE A 341 -8.65 15.47 -17.55
C ILE A 341 -9.08 16.86 -17.97
N ASP A 342 -9.87 17.52 -17.11
CA ASP A 342 -10.24 18.94 -17.25
C ASP A 342 -9.75 19.68 -16.01
N LYS A 343 -8.68 20.47 -16.17
CA LYS A 343 -7.99 21.17 -15.08
C LYS A 343 -7.61 20.21 -13.94
N ASP A 344 -8.23 20.38 -12.77
CA ASP A 344 -7.99 19.60 -11.54
C ASP A 344 -9.05 18.51 -11.32
N GLN A 345 -9.83 18.20 -12.37
CA GLN A 345 -10.92 17.24 -12.32
C GLN A 345 -10.73 16.11 -13.35
N LEU A 346 -10.91 14.88 -12.86
CA LEU A 346 -10.93 13.68 -13.70
C LEU A 346 -12.38 13.33 -14.04
N LEU A 347 -12.73 13.31 -15.32
CA LEU A 347 -14.06 12.93 -15.80
C LEU A 347 -14.01 11.48 -16.29
N LEU A 348 -14.66 10.56 -15.58
CA LEU A 348 -14.69 9.14 -15.94
C LEU A 348 -15.97 8.82 -16.71
N ALA A 349 -15.84 8.58 -18.00
CA ALA A 349 -16.94 8.27 -18.91
C ALA A 349 -16.48 7.25 -19.97
N PRO A 350 -17.37 6.35 -20.44
CA PRO A 350 -17.05 5.26 -21.36
C PRO A 350 -16.58 5.71 -22.74
#